data_AF-A0A8J6N903-F1
#
_entry.id   AF-A0A8J6N903-F1
#
_cell.length_a   1.000
_cell.length_b   1.000
_cell.length_c   1.000
_cell.angle_alpha   90.00
_cell.angle_beta   90.00
_cell.angle_gamma   90.00
#
_symmetry.space_group_name_H-M   'P 1'
#
loop_
_entity.id
_entity.type
_entity.pdbx_description
1 polymer ?
#
loop_
_entity_poly.entity_id
_entity_poly.type
_entity_poly.pdbx_seq_one_letter_code
_entity_poly.pdbx_strand_id
1 'polypeptide(L)'
;MTSLCRYSSQLPVDSHSATNHRIDDTHKHISQQLFFNCPTLFTMALINIDTVIQETRRYLKKIIAPGGIELLSYKRNRSIAIIKENSDMYHIRENGYETEEVLVSATQLNRELKTRIGREFPRSRKVRLIKFQDPVKLERSRQKI
;
A
#
# COMPACT_ATOMS: atom_id res chain seq x y z
N MET A 1 39.16 26.79 -23.43
CA MET A 1 39.84 26.87 -22.11
C MET A 1 39.68 25.53 -21.43
N THR A 2 40.73 24.73 -21.58
CA THR A 2 40.90 23.35 -21.14
C THR A 2 41.26 23.33 -19.66
N SER A 3 40.59 22.53 -18.85
CA SER A 3 41.08 22.14 -17.52
C SER A 3 40.68 20.69 -17.25
N LEU A 4 41.60 19.79 -17.62
CA LEU A 4 41.59 18.39 -17.24
C LEU A 4 42.41 18.28 -15.96
N CYS A 5 41.77 17.96 -14.84
CA CYS A 5 42.44 17.64 -13.58
C CYS A 5 43.19 16.31 -13.72
N ARG A 6 44.53 16.39 -13.67
CA ARG A 6 45.41 15.28 -13.31
C ARG A 6 45.30 15.04 -11.80
N TYR A 7 45.12 13.78 -11.39
CA TYR A 7 45.68 13.32 -10.12
C TYR A 7 46.24 11.92 -10.32
N SER A 8 47.55 11.80 -10.09
CA SER A 8 48.36 10.60 -10.22
C SER A 8 48.87 10.23 -8.84
N SER A 9 48.95 8.92 -8.60
CA SER A 9 49.87 8.22 -7.69
C SER A 9 49.76 8.52 -6.17
N GLN A 10 49.98 7.60 -5.23
CA GLN A 10 50.75 6.36 -5.18
C GLN A 10 50.10 5.41 -4.14
N LEU A 11 50.28 4.10 -4.37
CA LEU A 11 50.16 3.04 -3.36
C LEU A 11 51.39 3.06 -2.42
N PRO A 12 51.25 2.48 -1.22
CA PRO A 12 52.31 1.63 -0.71
C PRO A 12 51.83 0.22 -0.37
N VAL A 13 52.72 -0.71 -0.68
CA VAL A 13 52.77 -2.13 -0.32
C VAL A 13 53.27 -2.32 1.11
N ASP A 14 52.99 -3.51 1.64
CA ASP A 14 53.68 -4.27 2.70
C ASP A 14 52.69 -4.75 3.79
N SER A 15 52.77 -5.92 4.41
CA SER A 15 53.24 -7.27 4.12
C SER A 15 52.91 -8.11 5.37
N HIS A 16 52.69 -9.42 5.22
CA HIS A 16 52.72 -10.49 6.24
C HIS A 16 51.70 -10.51 7.41
N SER A 17 50.92 -11.61 7.47
CA SER A 17 51.05 -12.68 8.48
C SER A 17 49.70 -13.34 8.79
N ALA A 18 49.66 -14.65 8.65
CA ALA A 18 48.54 -15.51 9.03
C ALA A 18 48.27 -15.48 10.55
N THR A 19 47.01 -15.67 10.95
CA THR A 19 46.63 -16.50 12.10
C THR A 19 45.13 -16.78 12.10
N ASN A 20 44.80 -18.06 12.32
CA ASN A 20 43.46 -18.59 12.41
C ASN A 20 42.79 -18.27 13.76
N HIS A 21 41.46 -18.27 13.72
CA HIS A 21 40.54 -18.69 14.80
C HIS A 21 40.37 -17.77 16.02
N ARG A 22 39.21 -17.08 16.08
CA ARG A 22 38.17 -17.39 17.07
C ARG A 22 36.84 -16.73 16.70
N ILE A 23 35.80 -17.53 16.73
CA ILE A 23 34.39 -17.15 16.69
C ILE A 23 34.09 -16.50 18.05
N ASP A 24 33.50 -15.31 18.05
CA ASP A 24 32.61 -14.87 19.11
C ASP A 24 31.51 -13.98 18.52
N ASP A 25 30.34 -14.59 18.43
CA ASP A 25 29.05 -13.99 18.15
C ASP A 25 28.74 -12.88 19.16
N THR A 26 28.54 -11.65 18.69
CA THR A 26 27.49 -10.74 19.21
C THR A 26 27.56 -9.41 18.49
N HIS A 27 26.77 -9.23 17.43
CA HIS A 27 26.09 -7.97 17.17
C HIS A 27 24.86 -8.25 16.29
N LYS A 28 23.74 -8.56 16.96
CA LYS A 28 22.39 -8.43 16.39
C LYS A 28 22.14 -6.96 16.07
N HIS A 29 22.57 -6.51 14.90
CA HIS A 29 22.10 -5.24 14.33
C HIS A 29 21.02 -5.53 13.30
N ILE A 30 19.79 -5.55 13.82
CA ILE A 30 18.58 -4.95 13.26
C ILE A 30 18.73 -4.57 11.77
N SER A 31 18.54 -5.56 10.91
CA SER A 31 18.00 -5.34 9.57
C SER A 31 16.63 -6.01 9.57
N GLN A 32 15.64 -5.27 10.09
CA GLN A 32 14.24 -5.65 9.94
C GLN A 32 13.90 -5.59 8.45
N GLN A 33 14.09 -6.74 7.80
CA GLN A 33 13.12 -7.35 6.93
C GLN A 33 12.52 -6.40 5.88
N LEU A 34 13.23 -6.31 4.76
CA LEU A 34 12.61 -6.18 3.44
C LEU A 34 11.73 -7.42 3.20
N PHE A 35 10.54 -7.46 3.82
CA PHE A 35 9.46 -8.35 3.42
C PHE A 35 8.73 -7.73 2.21
N PHE A 36 9.45 -7.60 1.10
CA PHE A 36 8.84 -7.52 -0.22
C PHE A 36 8.62 -8.95 -0.71
N ASN A 37 7.54 -9.59 -0.25
CA ASN A 37 7.10 -10.88 -0.77
C ASN A 37 5.58 -10.96 -0.70
N CYS A 38 4.91 -10.73 -1.83
CA CYS A 38 4.01 -11.71 -2.46
C CYS A 38 3.34 -11.09 -3.70
N PRO A 39 3.43 -11.74 -4.88
CA PRO A 39 2.80 -11.28 -6.10
C PRO A 39 1.27 -11.45 -6.02
N THR A 40 0.54 -10.37 -6.31
CA THR A 40 -0.86 -10.37 -6.76
C THR A 40 -1.80 -11.39 -6.11
N LEU A 41 -1.89 -11.43 -4.78
CA LEU A 41 -3.06 -12.00 -4.13
C LEU A 41 -4.09 -10.88 -3.94
N PHE A 42 -5.14 -10.90 -4.75
CA PHE A 42 -6.42 -10.29 -4.43
C PHE A 42 -6.92 -10.95 -3.13
N THR A 43 -6.38 -10.54 -1.98
CA THR A 43 -6.82 -11.07 -0.69
C THR A 43 -8.15 -10.42 -0.36
N MET A 44 -9.22 -11.21 -0.42
CA MET A 44 -10.55 -10.80 0.03
C MET A 44 -10.70 -11.11 1.53
N ALA A 45 -11.07 -10.12 2.32
CA ALA A 45 -11.45 -10.28 3.72
C ALA A 45 -12.92 -9.90 3.91
N LEU A 46 -13.64 -10.58 4.80
CA LEU A 46 -15.00 -10.20 5.19
C LEU A 46 -14.93 -9.50 6.56
N ILE A 47 -15.37 -8.25 6.63
CA ILE A 47 -15.22 -7.38 7.80
C ILE A 47 -16.56 -6.78 8.23
N ASN A 48 -16.71 -6.51 9.53
CA ASN A 48 -17.87 -5.80 10.05
C ASN A 48 -17.84 -4.33 9.57
N ILE A 49 -19.00 -3.80 9.20
CA ILE A 49 -19.19 -2.40 8.82
C ILE A 49 -18.83 -1.43 9.96
N ASP A 50 -18.98 -1.83 11.22
CA ASP A 50 -18.61 -0.97 12.36
C ASP A 50 -17.09 -0.76 12.44
N THR A 51 -16.32 -1.77 12.02
CA THR A 51 -14.85 -1.77 12.09
C THR A 51 -14.18 -1.43 10.77
N VAL A 52 -14.94 -1.33 9.67
CA VAL A 52 -14.37 -1.20 8.32
C VAL A 52 -13.53 0.05 8.15
N ILE A 53 -13.94 1.17 8.74
CA ILE A 53 -13.24 2.45 8.60
C ILE A 53 -11.86 2.36 9.25
N GLN A 54 -11.79 1.76 10.45
CA GLN A 54 -10.54 1.56 11.16
C GLN A 54 -9.60 0.61 10.41
N GLU A 55 -10.12 -0.53 9.94
CA GLU A 55 -9.34 -1.51 9.18
C GLU A 55 -8.84 -0.91 7.86
N THR A 56 -9.70 -0.19 7.15
CA THR A 56 -9.36 0.55 5.92
C THR A 56 -8.17 1.48 6.14
N ARG A 57 -8.24 2.34 7.18
CA ARG A 57 -7.14 3.25 7.52
C ARG A 57 -5.86 2.50 7.85
N ARG A 58 -5.96 1.41 8.60
CA ARG A 58 -4.80 0.57 8.97
C ARG A 58 -4.12 0.00 7.73
N TYR A 59 -4.88 -0.40 6.72
CA TYR A 59 -4.34 -0.89 5.45
C TYR A 59 -3.74 0.22 4.61
N LEU A 60 -4.44 1.34 4.43
CA LEU A 60 -3.98 2.47 3.62
C LEU A 60 -2.68 3.11 4.15
N LYS A 61 -2.44 3.04 5.46
CA LYS A 61 -1.15 3.45 6.05
C LYS A 61 0.02 2.56 5.64
N LYS A 62 -0.23 1.27 5.41
CA LYS A 62 0.81 0.27 5.08
C LYS A 62 1.04 0.13 3.58
N ILE A 63 0.08 0.53 2.74
CA ILE A 63 0.18 0.35 1.30
C ILE A 63 1.11 1.39 0.67
N ILE A 64 1.91 0.92 -0.29
CA ILE A 64 2.74 1.75 -1.16
C ILE A 64 1.87 2.20 -2.33
N ALA A 65 1.97 3.47 -2.74
CA ALA A 65 1.26 4.00 -3.88
C ALA A 65 1.97 3.64 -5.21
N PRO A 66 1.24 3.47 -6.32
CA PRO A 66 -0.22 3.45 -6.42
C PRO A 66 -0.77 2.14 -5.87
N GLY A 67 -1.86 2.19 -5.11
CA GLY A 67 -2.44 1.00 -4.49
C GLY A 67 -3.64 1.38 -3.65
N GLY A 68 -4.45 0.41 -3.25
CA GLY A 68 -5.67 0.72 -2.54
C GLY A 68 -6.44 -0.47 -2.02
N ILE A 69 -7.65 -0.17 -1.61
CA ILE A 69 -8.63 -1.17 -1.21
C ILE A 69 -9.96 -0.91 -1.92
N GLU A 70 -10.73 -1.96 -2.15
CA GLU A 70 -12.10 -1.85 -2.61
C GLU A 70 -13.02 -2.54 -1.61
N LEU A 71 -14.03 -1.81 -1.17
CA LEU A 71 -15.12 -2.32 -0.36
C LEU A 71 -16.25 -2.74 -1.28
N LEU A 72 -16.67 -4.00 -1.17
CA LEU A 72 -17.78 -4.56 -1.93
C LEU A 72 -18.91 -4.93 -0.98
N SER A 73 -20.12 -4.66 -1.43
CA SER A 73 -21.32 -5.22 -0.80
C SER A 73 -21.31 -6.75 -0.83
N TYR A 74 -22.18 -7.36 -0.01
CA TYR A 74 -22.36 -8.81 -0.01
C TYR A 74 -22.76 -9.39 -1.38
N LYS A 75 -23.58 -8.66 -2.15
CA LYS A 75 -23.99 -9.08 -3.50
C LYS A 75 -22.99 -8.64 -4.60
N ARG A 76 -21.94 -7.90 -4.24
CA ARG A 76 -20.93 -7.34 -5.17
C ARG A 76 -21.52 -6.44 -6.27
N ASN A 77 -22.74 -5.96 -6.09
CA ASN A 77 -23.42 -5.05 -7.03
C ASN A 77 -23.15 -3.57 -6.73
N ARG A 78 -22.38 -3.30 -5.67
CA ARG A 78 -22.11 -1.98 -5.13
C ARG A 78 -20.70 -1.98 -4.55
N SER A 79 -19.90 -0.98 -4.88
CA SER A 79 -18.51 -0.87 -4.44
C SER A 79 -18.07 0.55 -4.10
N ILE A 80 -17.13 0.65 -3.17
CA ILE A 80 -16.39 1.86 -2.82
C ILE A 80 -14.91 1.53 -2.93
N ALA A 81 -14.23 2.05 -3.95
CA ALA A 81 -12.80 1.92 -4.11
C ALA A 81 -12.09 3.13 -3.47
N ILE A 82 -11.03 2.86 -2.72
CA ILE A 82 -10.16 3.88 -2.14
C ILE A 82 -8.74 3.62 -2.65
N ILE A 83 -8.26 4.52 -3.50
CA ILE A 83 -6.95 4.49 -4.12
C ILE A 83 -6.07 5.51 -3.41
N LYS A 84 -4.87 5.11 -3.03
CA LYS A 84 -3.84 6.01 -2.49
C LYS A 84 -3.03 6.55 -3.67
N GLU A 85 -3.17 7.85 -3.91
CA GLU A 85 -2.42 8.56 -4.96
C GLU A 85 -1.05 8.99 -4.43
N ASN A 86 -1.01 9.59 -3.24
CA ASN A 86 0.21 10.10 -2.58
C ASN A 86 0.24 9.73 -1.09
N SER A 87 1.19 10.28 -0.32
CA SER A 87 1.26 10.11 1.14
C SER A 87 -0.04 10.54 1.84
N ASP A 88 -0.64 11.64 1.38
CA ASP A 88 -1.73 12.34 2.09
C ASP A 88 -3.00 12.49 1.26
N MET A 89 -2.98 12.06 0.00
CA MET A 89 -4.12 12.18 -0.93
C MET A 89 -4.66 10.81 -1.30
N TYR A 90 -5.99 10.70 -1.21
CA TYR A 90 -6.74 9.50 -1.52
C TYR A 90 -7.82 9.82 -2.54
N HIS A 91 -7.98 8.95 -3.51
CA HIS A 91 -9.04 9.01 -4.49
C HIS A 91 -10.11 7.98 -4.13
N ILE A 92 -11.32 8.45 -3.83
CA ILE A 92 -12.46 7.59 -3.51
C ILE A 92 -13.36 7.54 -4.73
N ARG A 93 -13.71 6.32 -5.15
CA ARG A 93 -14.65 6.07 -6.25
C ARG A 93 -15.80 5.22 -5.74
N GLU A 94 -17.02 5.68 -5.96
CA GLU A 94 -18.23 4.93 -5.65
C GLU A 94 -18.83 4.37 -6.92
N ASN A 95 -19.37 3.17 -6.82
CA ASN A 95 -20.15 2.55 -7.88
C ASN A 95 -21.29 1.77 -7.26
N GLY A 96 -22.47 2.37 -7.23
CA GLY A 96 -23.65 1.71 -6.71
C GLY A 96 -24.91 2.55 -6.80
N TYR A 97 -25.39 3.13 -5.69
CA TYR A 97 -26.53 4.06 -5.76
C TYR A 97 -26.17 5.35 -6.50
N GLU A 98 -24.97 5.84 -6.24
CA GLU A 98 -24.38 6.97 -6.93
C GLU A 98 -23.03 6.55 -7.51
N THR A 99 -22.67 7.15 -8.63
CA THR A 99 -21.35 7.00 -9.24
C THR A 99 -20.64 8.34 -9.11
N GLU A 100 -19.73 8.42 -8.14
CA GLU A 100 -19.03 9.64 -7.78
C GLU A 100 -17.55 9.35 -7.56
N GLU A 101 -16.69 10.27 -7.99
CA GLU A 101 -15.25 10.21 -7.75
C GLU A 101 -14.80 11.49 -7.05
N VAL A 102 -14.12 11.35 -5.92
CA VAL A 102 -13.67 12.50 -5.11
C VAL A 102 -12.25 12.28 -4.61
N LEU A 103 -11.44 13.33 -4.73
CA LEU A 103 -10.11 13.41 -4.16
C LEU A 103 -10.20 14.00 -2.74
N VAL A 104 -9.71 13.26 -1.74
CA VAL A 104 -9.79 13.63 -0.33
C VAL A 104 -8.43 13.57 0.33
N SER A 105 -8.21 14.43 1.30
CA SER A 105 -7.02 14.37 2.16
C SER A 105 -7.16 13.30 3.25
N ALA A 106 -6.05 12.89 3.85
CA ALA A 106 -6.02 11.93 4.96
C ALA A 106 -6.92 12.32 6.16
N THR A 107 -7.10 13.63 6.40
CA THR A 107 -7.93 14.16 7.49
C THR A 107 -9.42 14.01 7.19
N GLN A 108 -9.82 14.21 5.93
CA GLN A 108 -11.21 14.12 5.47
C GLN A 108 -11.66 12.68 5.21
N LEU A 109 -10.71 11.78 4.90
CA LEU A 109 -10.96 10.39 4.53
C LEU A 109 -11.93 9.66 5.48
N ASN A 110 -11.79 9.83 6.80
CA ASN A 110 -12.64 9.14 7.76
C ASN A 110 -14.11 9.60 7.67
N ARG A 111 -14.31 10.92 7.62
CA ARG A 111 -15.65 11.52 7.50
C ARG A 111 -16.32 11.08 6.21
N GLU A 112 -15.59 11.17 5.11
CA GLU A 112 -16.09 10.79 3.78
C GLU A 112 -16.45 9.30 3.73
N LEU A 113 -15.57 8.43 4.22
CA LEU A 113 -15.85 7.00 4.31
C LEU A 113 -17.12 6.70 5.12
N LYS A 114 -17.32 7.37 6.27
CA LYS A 114 -18.50 7.14 7.11
C LYS A 114 -19.78 7.50 6.38
N THR A 115 -19.83 8.66 5.74
CA THR A 115 -20.99 9.12 4.96
C THR A 115 -21.28 8.15 3.81
N ARG A 116 -20.24 7.83 3.03
CA ARG A 116 -20.31 7.00 1.83
C ARG A 116 -20.71 5.56 2.15
N ILE A 117 -20.12 4.94 3.18
CA ILE A 117 -20.51 3.61 3.65
C ILE A 117 -21.95 3.59 4.17
N GLY A 118 -22.40 4.62 4.87
CA GLY A 118 -23.77 4.72 5.36
C GLY A 118 -24.80 4.81 4.22
N ARG A 119 -24.49 5.61 3.20
CA ARG A 119 -25.31 5.77 2.00
C ARG A 119 -25.31 4.51 1.14
N GLU A 120 -24.14 3.92 0.91
CA GLU A 120 -23.96 2.82 -0.05
C GLU A 120 -24.30 1.46 0.56
N PHE A 121 -24.07 1.27 1.86
CA PHE A 121 -24.25 -0.01 2.54
C PHE A 121 -25.23 0.02 3.74
N PRO A 122 -26.40 0.69 3.68
CA PRO A 122 -27.24 0.97 4.84
C PRO A 122 -27.76 -0.29 5.57
N ARG A 123 -27.91 -1.41 4.85
CA ARG A 123 -28.39 -2.69 5.40
C ARG A 123 -27.30 -3.75 5.55
N SER A 124 -26.05 -3.43 5.22
CA SER A 124 -24.98 -4.42 5.24
C SER A 124 -24.35 -4.47 6.63
N ARG A 125 -24.39 -5.63 7.29
CA ARG A 125 -23.65 -5.85 8.56
C ARG A 125 -22.17 -6.16 8.32
N LYS A 126 -21.85 -6.74 7.15
CA LYS A 126 -20.49 -7.08 6.75
C LYS A 126 -20.27 -6.67 5.31
N VAL A 127 -19.06 -6.23 5.01
CA VAL A 127 -18.60 -5.88 3.65
C VAL A 127 -17.35 -6.68 3.33
N ARG A 128 -17.12 -6.91 2.03
CA ARG A 128 -15.89 -7.54 1.58
C ARG A 128 -14.85 -6.46 1.29
N LEU A 129 -13.66 -6.60 1.85
CA LEU A 129 -12.52 -5.76 1.57
C LEU A 129 -11.58 -6.52 0.64
N ILE A 130 -11.37 -5.96 -0.54
CA ILE A 130 -10.35 -6.35 -1.49
C ILE A 130 -9.17 -5.42 -1.33
N LYS A 131 -7.96 -5.96 -1.38
CA LYS A 131 -6.72 -5.16 -1.48
C LYS A 131 -6.20 -5.27 -2.90
N PHE A 132 -5.74 -4.16 -3.46
CA PHE A 132 -5.09 -4.15 -4.78
C PHE A 132 -3.85 -3.25 -4.76
N GLN A 133 -2.84 -3.62 -5.52
CA GLN A 133 -1.60 -2.84 -5.70
C GLN A 133 -1.57 -2.07 -7.02
N ASP A 134 -2.56 -2.27 -7.90
CA ASP A 134 -2.55 -1.64 -9.21
C ASP A 134 -3.96 -1.15 -9.53
N PRO A 135 -4.20 0.16 -9.58
CA PRO A 135 -5.51 0.72 -9.91
C PRO A 135 -5.94 0.39 -11.35
N VAL A 136 -4.99 0.20 -12.29
CA VAL A 136 -5.30 -0.12 -13.70
C VAL A 136 -5.89 -1.53 -13.83
N LYS A 137 -5.51 -2.45 -12.93
CA LYS A 137 -6.10 -3.80 -12.90
C LYS A 137 -7.54 -3.81 -12.40
N LEU A 138 -7.92 -2.83 -11.58
CA LEU A 138 -9.29 -2.68 -11.09
C LEU A 138 -10.27 -2.26 -12.20
N GLU A 139 -9.81 -1.44 -13.14
CA GLU A 139 -10.65 -1.01 -14.27
C GLU A 139 -10.83 -2.13 -15.31
N ARG A 140 -9.79 -2.92 -15.56
CA ARG A 140 -9.86 -4.04 -16.52
C ARG A 140 -10.79 -5.18 -16.09
N SER A 141 -10.97 -5.40 -14.80
CA SER A 141 -11.94 -6.40 -14.29
C SER A 141 -13.39 -5.95 -14.43
N ARG A 142 -13.65 -4.64 -14.59
CA ARG A 142 -15.01 -4.08 -14.77
C ARG A 142 -15.50 -4.12 -16.22
N GLN A 143 -14.60 -4.15 -17.21
CA GLN A 143 -14.96 -4.14 -18.64
C GLN A 143 -15.31 -5.53 -19.22
N LYS A 144 -15.12 -6.61 -18.45
CA LYS A 144 -15.47 -7.97 -18.86
C LYS A 144 -16.79 -8.42 -18.22
N ILE A 145 -17.90 -7.78 -18.57
CA ILE A 145 -19.25 -8.33 -18.39
C ILE A 145 -20.03 -8.02 -19.65
#